data_AF-A0A941SBQ9-F1
#
_entry.id   AF-A0A941SBQ9-F1
#
_cell.length_a   1.000
_cell.length_b   1.000
_cell.length_c   1.000
_cell.angle_alpha   90.00
_cell.angle_beta   90.00
_cell.angle_gamma   90.00
#
_symmetry.space_group_name_H-M   'P 1'
#
loop_
_entity.id
_entity.type
_entity.pdbx_description
1 polymer ?
#
loop_
_entity_poly.entity_id
_entity_poly.type
_entity_poly.pdbx_seq_one_letter_code
_entity_poly.pdbx_strand_id
1 'polypeptide(L)'
;MKGFMLFLLVSFSKLCFAVEPSQSAVVSSKPSATKAGIQVLAHGGNAFDAANSIASELFFTKSTQPDTGVWLVHDASTAMDYVIEGKMGDLLSYIGQKYGKLAASKSLPPTSNKVTVSSPIVGEYKGMKIVTVPLPAKGGAGVILALDILNEFHLTDLSEADQKHLIAETIRRVNCDIINQDKPSIDLKDIINTDHIHQLRANIKMNRVSVDTRDCHTGNAFKDSLHFSVLDQAGNQVSGILMAQNTPGLDLAAPLFFETQDGKGMLSASGGYRTLAAMLISLLTAKDDTHPQKWVAAPRFMQVSPNLIEFEKDAFTVPLQNALKLRAHSLKQVENFGDVQGIFWETKNNKVYAASDPRGEGAAETKTVNPTDKAAP
;
A
#
# COMPACT_ATOMS: atom_id res chain seq x y z
N MET A 1 71.69 -15.24 2.72
CA MET A 1 70.43 -15.19 3.48
C MET A 1 69.46 -14.26 2.75
N LYS A 2 68.45 -14.80 2.06
CA LYS A 2 67.40 -14.00 1.42
C LYS A 2 66.22 -13.93 2.38
N GLY A 3 65.89 -12.73 2.86
CA GLY A 3 64.74 -12.48 3.70
C GLY A 3 63.46 -12.43 2.88
N PHE A 4 62.45 -13.17 3.30
CA PHE A 4 61.10 -13.16 2.74
C PHE A 4 60.24 -12.25 3.62
N MET A 5 59.79 -11.12 3.09
CA MET A 5 58.95 -10.16 3.79
C MET A 5 57.48 -10.45 3.42
N LEU A 6 56.73 -10.96 4.39
CA LEU A 6 55.31 -11.29 4.26
C LEU A 6 54.48 -10.02 4.46
N PHE A 7 53.85 -9.52 3.40
CA PHE A 7 52.86 -8.43 3.50
C PHE A 7 51.51 -9.01 3.94
N LEU A 8 51.08 -8.67 5.16
CA LEU A 8 49.73 -8.94 5.64
C LEU A 8 48.77 -7.92 5.01
N LEU A 9 47.94 -8.36 4.07
CA LEU A 9 46.79 -7.61 3.55
C LEU A 9 45.67 -7.66 4.59
N VAL A 10 45.54 -6.59 5.38
CA VAL A 10 44.39 -6.38 6.27
C VAL A 10 43.22 -5.89 5.41
N SER A 11 42.30 -6.79 5.09
CA SER A 11 41.03 -6.44 4.45
C SER A 11 40.14 -5.74 5.48
N PHE A 12 39.98 -4.42 5.36
CA PHE A 12 38.94 -3.68 6.07
C PHE A 12 37.60 -3.98 5.40
N SER A 13 36.90 -5.01 5.88
CA SER A 13 35.47 -5.15 5.63
C SER A 13 34.76 -3.94 6.22
N LYS A 14 34.25 -3.05 5.37
CA LYS A 14 33.33 -1.99 5.80
C LYS A 14 32.11 -2.67 6.42
N LEU A 15 31.98 -2.62 7.74
CA LEU A 15 30.69 -2.85 8.39
C LEU A 15 29.75 -1.73 7.89
N CYS A 16 28.88 -2.08 6.96
CA CYS A 16 27.76 -1.22 6.60
C CYS A 16 26.71 -1.40 7.70
N PHE A 17 26.69 -0.50 8.68
CA PHE A 17 25.56 -0.45 9.60
C PHE A 17 24.33 0.00 8.81
N ALA A 18 23.28 -0.82 8.78
CA ALA A 18 22.00 -0.39 8.25
C ALA A 18 21.54 0.84 9.04
N VAL A 19 21.21 1.92 8.34
CA VAL A 19 20.66 3.12 8.98
C VAL A 19 19.29 2.75 9.52
N GLU A 20 19.07 2.94 10.82
CA GLU A 20 17.76 2.78 11.46
C GLU A 20 16.94 4.08 11.38
N PRO A 21 15.60 4.01 11.29
CA PRO A 21 14.76 5.20 11.29
C PRO A 21 14.96 6.07 12.54
N SER A 22 15.16 7.38 12.36
CA SER A 22 15.29 8.30 13.50
C SER A 22 13.99 8.46 14.30
N GLN A 23 12.85 8.18 13.68
CA GLN A 23 11.51 8.35 14.21
C GLN A 23 10.69 7.09 13.95
N SER A 24 9.75 6.80 14.84
CA SER A 24 8.64 5.90 14.56
C SER A 24 7.46 6.68 13.97
N ALA A 25 6.58 6.01 13.23
CA ALA A 25 5.36 6.62 12.71
C ALA A 25 4.18 5.67 12.81
N VAL A 26 3.00 6.23 13.05
CA VAL A 26 1.72 5.53 13.02
C VAL A 26 0.73 6.36 12.22
N VAL A 27 -0.03 5.69 11.37
CA VAL A 27 -1.10 6.31 10.61
C VAL A 27 -2.26 5.33 10.48
N SER A 28 -3.49 5.81 10.66
CA SER A 28 -4.68 4.96 10.58
C SER A 28 -5.91 5.77 10.24
N SER A 29 -6.94 5.07 9.78
CA SER A 29 -8.25 5.66 9.46
C SER A 29 -9.03 6.19 10.68
N LYS A 30 -8.49 6.07 11.91
CA LYS A 30 -9.13 6.53 13.16
C LYS A 30 -8.14 7.23 14.08
N PRO A 31 -8.40 8.47 14.53
CA PRO A 31 -7.48 9.18 15.43
C PRO A 31 -7.17 8.45 16.74
N SER A 32 -8.17 7.77 17.32
CA SER A 32 -7.97 7.00 18.57
C SER A 32 -7.01 5.83 18.37
N ALA A 33 -7.10 5.14 17.23
CA ALA A 33 -6.21 4.03 16.89
C ALA A 33 -4.78 4.51 16.63
N THR A 34 -4.60 5.63 15.91
CA THR A 34 -3.28 6.25 15.74
C THR A 34 -2.64 6.57 17.09
N LYS A 35 -3.41 7.18 18.00
CA LYS A 35 -2.95 7.49 19.36
C LYS A 35 -2.56 6.24 20.15
N ALA A 36 -3.36 5.17 20.07
CA ALA A 36 -3.08 3.91 20.75
C ALA A 36 -1.74 3.31 20.27
N GLY A 37 -1.50 3.28 18.95
CA GLY A 37 -0.23 2.81 18.38
C GLY A 37 0.98 3.63 18.85
N ILE A 38 0.87 4.97 18.83
CA ILE A 38 1.96 5.85 19.31
C ILE A 38 2.24 5.65 20.79
N GLN A 39 1.20 5.46 21.61
CA GLN A 39 1.37 5.17 23.03
C GLN A 39 2.12 3.86 23.25
N VAL A 40 1.82 2.80 22.48
CA VAL A 40 2.56 1.54 22.60
C VAL A 40 4.04 1.70 22.25
N LEU A 41 4.36 2.41 21.16
CA LEU A 41 5.73 2.72 20.78
C LEU A 41 6.45 3.54 21.86
N ALA A 42 5.74 4.50 22.47
CA ALA A 42 6.26 5.32 23.56
C ALA A 42 6.61 4.52 24.82
N HIS A 43 5.89 3.42 25.09
CA HIS A 43 6.13 2.54 26.24
C HIS A 43 7.07 1.37 25.88
N GLY A 44 7.89 1.52 24.84
CA GLY A 44 8.94 0.59 24.50
C GLY A 44 8.50 -0.64 23.69
N GLY A 45 7.25 -0.67 23.22
CA GLY A 45 6.78 -1.65 22.23
C GLY A 45 7.41 -1.43 20.85
N ASN A 46 7.29 -2.43 19.97
CA ASN A 46 7.72 -2.35 18.57
C ASN A 46 6.54 -2.14 17.62
N ALA A 47 6.79 -2.12 16.30
CA ALA A 47 5.76 -1.93 15.29
C ALA A 47 4.64 -2.99 15.38
N PHE A 48 4.98 -4.21 15.81
CA PHE A 48 4.04 -5.33 15.93
C PHE A 48 3.14 -5.19 17.16
N ASP A 49 3.69 -4.77 18.30
CA ASP A 49 2.89 -4.42 19.48
C ASP A 49 1.93 -3.27 19.16
N ALA A 50 2.42 -2.25 18.47
CA ALA A 50 1.62 -1.09 18.08
C ALA A 50 0.51 -1.48 17.08
N ALA A 51 0.82 -2.30 16.08
CA ALA A 51 -0.16 -2.84 15.14
C ALA A 51 -1.28 -3.62 15.85
N ASN A 52 -0.92 -4.46 16.83
CA ASN A 52 -1.91 -5.17 17.65
C ASN A 52 -2.83 -4.20 18.39
N SER A 53 -2.28 -3.17 19.04
CA SER A 53 -3.10 -2.18 19.75
C SER A 53 -3.98 -1.35 18.82
N ILE A 54 -3.48 -0.97 17.65
CA ILE A 54 -4.24 -0.26 16.62
C ILE A 54 -5.41 -1.13 16.18
N ALA A 55 -5.17 -2.39 15.83
CA ALA A 55 -6.21 -3.30 15.37
C ALA A 55 -7.26 -3.58 16.45
N SER A 56 -6.85 -3.73 17.71
CA SER A 56 -7.76 -3.83 18.85
C SER A 56 -8.61 -2.58 19.04
N GLU A 57 -8.03 -1.38 18.91
CA GLU A 57 -8.80 -0.13 18.99
C GLU A 57 -9.79 -0.02 17.82
N LEU A 58 -9.32 -0.26 16.58
CA LEU A 58 -10.13 -0.21 15.36
C LEU A 58 -11.34 -1.15 15.42
N PHE A 59 -11.21 -2.31 16.07
CA PHE A 59 -12.31 -3.26 16.30
C PHE A 59 -13.53 -2.61 16.97
N PHE A 60 -13.31 -1.70 17.92
CA PHE A 60 -14.38 -1.04 18.68
C PHE A 60 -14.97 0.20 17.98
N THR A 61 -14.38 0.66 16.87
CA THR A 61 -14.76 1.93 16.23
C THR A 61 -15.83 1.82 15.14
N LYS A 62 -16.22 0.61 14.72
CA LYS A 62 -17.22 0.39 13.66
C LYS A 62 -18.52 -0.23 14.17
N SER A 63 -19.62 0.13 13.50
CA SER A 63 -20.92 -0.52 13.68
C SER A 63 -20.89 -2.00 13.31
N THR A 64 -20.07 -2.36 12.31
CA THR A 64 -19.76 -3.75 11.94
C THR A 64 -18.33 -4.05 12.34
N GLN A 65 -18.15 -4.94 13.31
CA GLN A 65 -16.84 -5.29 13.83
C GLN A 65 -16.02 -6.04 12.77
N PRO A 66 -14.77 -5.63 12.49
CA PRO A 66 -13.89 -6.43 11.66
C PRO A 66 -13.56 -7.73 12.38
N ASP A 67 -13.46 -8.83 11.64
CA ASP A 67 -13.22 -10.15 12.18
C ASP A 67 -12.10 -10.90 11.43
N THR A 68 -11.61 -10.35 10.32
CA THR A 68 -10.49 -10.83 9.52
C THR A 68 -9.53 -9.70 9.16
N GLY A 69 -8.30 -10.04 8.79
CA GLY A 69 -7.31 -9.07 8.34
C GLY A 69 -6.22 -9.68 7.47
N VAL A 70 -5.57 -8.80 6.71
CA VAL A 70 -4.43 -9.09 5.83
C VAL A 70 -3.34 -8.06 6.14
N TRP A 71 -2.22 -8.51 6.68
CA TRP A 71 -1.11 -7.64 7.10
C TRP A 71 0.14 -7.97 6.30
N LEU A 72 0.69 -6.95 5.65
CA LEU A 72 2.04 -6.99 5.09
C LEU A 72 3.02 -6.53 6.17
N VAL A 73 4.01 -7.36 6.46
CA VAL A 73 4.93 -7.23 7.58
C VAL A 73 6.37 -7.26 7.09
N HIS A 74 7.17 -6.28 7.49
CA HIS A 74 8.63 -6.29 7.35
C HIS A 74 9.26 -6.56 8.72
N ASP A 75 10.02 -7.65 8.83
CA ASP A 75 10.86 -7.95 9.99
C ASP A 75 12.28 -7.45 9.72
N ALA A 76 12.65 -6.35 10.36
CA ALA A 76 13.95 -5.71 10.16
C ALA A 76 15.13 -6.57 10.65
N SER A 77 14.89 -7.49 11.59
CA SER A 77 15.95 -8.36 12.12
C SER A 77 16.39 -9.43 11.11
N THR A 78 15.49 -9.83 10.22
CA THR A 78 15.75 -10.81 9.16
C THR A 78 15.80 -10.17 7.78
N ALA A 79 15.40 -8.90 7.65
CA ALA A 79 15.20 -8.18 6.40
C ALA A 79 14.20 -8.88 5.45
N MET A 80 13.22 -9.58 6.02
CA MET A 80 12.24 -10.36 5.26
C MET A 80 10.85 -9.75 5.34
N ASP A 81 10.12 -9.85 4.22
CA ASP A 81 8.73 -9.45 4.11
C ASP A 81 7.80 -10.68 4.14
N TYR A 82 6.68 -10.56 4.84
CA TYR A 82 5.67 -11.60 4.99
C TYR A 82 4.27 -11.04 4.84
N VAL A 83 3.38 -11.84 4.26
CA VAL A 83 1.94 -11.58 4.30
C VAL A 83 1.31 -12.54 5.30
N ILE A 84 0.54 -11.99 6.23
CA ILE A 84 -0.09 -12.75 7.32
C ILE A 84 -1.58 -12.45 7.29
N GLU A 85 -2.38 -13.52 7.14
CA GLU A 85 -3.82 -13.45 6.94
C GLU A 85 -4.53 -14.35 7.93
N GLY A 86 -5.68 -13.92 8.44
CA GLY A 86 -6.48 -14.76 9.32
C GLY A 86 -7.56 -13.98 10.05
N LYS A 87 -8.29 -14.69 10.92
CA LYS A 87 -9.24 -14.02 11.81
C LYS A 87 -8.49 -13.12 12.78
N MET A 88 -9.13 -12.04 13.18
CA MET A 88 -8.53 -11.00 14.02
C MET A 88 -7.85 -11.58 15.26
N GLY A 89 -8.56 -12.42 16.03
CA GLY A 89 -7.99 -13.01 17.25
C GLY A 89 -6.74 -13.86 16.99
N ASP A 90 -6.74 -14.64 15.92
CA ASP A 90 -5.61 -15.49 15.52
C ASP A 90 -4.43 -14.64 15.06
N LEU A 91 -4.71 -13.59 14.30
CA LEU A 91 -3.73 -12.64 13.79
C LEU A 91 -3.03 -11.90 14.93
N LEU A 92 -3.81 -11.32 15.86
CA LEU A 92 -3.28 -10.62 17.03
C LEU A 92 -2.42 -11.54 17.91
N SER A 93 -2.91 -12.77 18.15
CA SER A 93 -2.18 -13.78 18.93
C SER A 93 -0.87 -14.19 18.26
N TYR A 94 -0.91 -14.52 16.97
CA TYR A 94 0.28 -14.90 16.20
C TYR A 94 1.33 -13.78 16.17
N ILE A 95 0.92 -12.56 15.83
CA ILE A 95 1.82 -11.40 15.77
C ILE A 95 2.41 -11.09 17.15
N GLY A 96 1.57 -11.09 18.18
CA GLY A 96 1.98 -10.77 19.54
C GLY A 96 2.97 -11.78 20.13
N GLN A 97 2.73 -13.07 19.91
CA GLN A 97 3.63 -14.14 20.37
C GLN A 97 4.94 -14.19 19.58
N LYS A 98 4.88 -14.06 18.25
CA LYS A 98 6.05 -14.23 17.39
C LYS A 98 6.95 -13.00 17.33
N TYR A 99 6.35 -11.82 17.23
CA TYR A 99 7.07 -10.58 16.95
C TYR A 99 6.91 -9.51 18.03
N GLY A 100 5.93 -9.62 18.92
CA GLY A 100 5.71 -8.65 19.99
C GLY A 100 6.91 -8.56 20.94
N LYS A 101 7.16 -7.36 21.47
CA LYS A 101 8.18 -7.11 22.49
C LYS A 101 7.55 -7.03 23.88
N LEU A 102 6.34 -6.49 23.99
CA LEU A 102 5.65 -6.30 25.27
C LEU A 102 5.07 -7.61 25.81
N ALA A 103 5.09 -7.76 27.14
CA ALA A 103 4.54 -8.94 27.81
C ALA A 103 3.04 -9.13 27.52
N ALA A 104 2.28 -8.03 27.42
CA ALA A 104 0.86 -8.05 27.08
C ALA A 104 0.62 -8.74 25.73
N SER A 105 1.32 -8.34 24.67
CA SER A 105 1.21 -8.94 23.33
C SER A 105 1.59 -10.42 23.34
N LYS A 106 2.66 -10.78 24.06
CA LYS A 106 3.13 -12.17 24.17
C LYS A 106 2.19 -13.08 24.96
N SER A 107 1.36 -12.49 25.84
CA SER A 107 0.44 -13.22 26.70
C SER A 107 -0.90 -13.56 26.05
N LEU A 108 -1.17 -13.06 24.84
CA LEU A 108 -2.40 -13.37 24.10
C LEU A 108 -2.52 -14.89 23.91
N PRO A 109 -3.67 -15.49 24.25
CA PRO A 109 -3.82 -16.94 24.23
C PRO A 109 -3.70 -17.48 22.79
N PRO A 110 -3.06 -18.63 22.58
CA PRO A 110 -3.07 -19.29 21.27
C PRO A 110 -4.50 -19.68 20.90
N THR A 111 -4.83 -19.53 19.63
CA THR A 111 -6.17 -19.81 19.12
C THR A 111 -6.19 -21.11 18.30
N SER A 112 -7.37 -21.71 18.14
CA SER A 112 -7.55 -22.98 17.44
C SER A 112 -7.55 -22.85 15.91
N ASN A 113 -7.71 -21.65 15.38
CA ASN A 113 -7.70 -21.35 13.94
C ASN A 113 -6.32 -20.82 13.54
N LYS A 114 -5.77 -21.34 12.43
CA LYS A 114 -4.42 -20.99 11.97
C LYS A 114 -4.46 -19.72 11.11
N VAL A 115 -3.50 -18.84 11.33
CA VAL A 115 -3.14 -17.80 10.35
C VAL A 115 -2.48 -18.46 9.12
N THR A 116 -2.64 -17.83 7.97
CA THR A 116 -1.87 -18.14 6.76
C THR A 116 -0.69 -17.19 6.70
N VAL A 117 0.50 -17.73 6.43
CA VAL A 117 1.72 -16.95 6.22
C VAL A 117 2.26 -17.27 4.84
N SER A 118 2.46 -16.26 4.02
CA SER A 118 2.91 -16.38 2.64
C SER A 118 3.98 -15.35 2.31
N SER A 119 4.74 -15.60 1.26
CA SER A 119 5.66 -14.60 0.69
C SER A 119 4.85 -13.57 -0.10
N PRO A 120 5.21 -12.28 -0.05
CA PRO A 120 4.57 -11.26 -0.87
C PRO A 120 4.93 -11.43 -2.35
N ILE A 121 4.19 -10.74 -3.20
CA ILE A 121 4.54 -10.54 -4.61
C ILE A 121 5.29 -9.21 -4.75
N VAL A 122 6.18 -9.14 -5.74
CA VAL A 122 7.04 -7.99 -5.99
C VAL A 122 6.86 -7.53 -7.44
N GLY A 123 6.70 -6.23 -7.62
CA GLY A 123 6.71 -5.56 -8.93
C GLY A 123 7.73 -4.44 -8.97
N GLU A 124 8.01 -3.90 -10.15
CA GLU A 124 8.93 -2.78 -10.34
C GLU A 124 8.36 -1.78 -11.34
N TYR A 125 8.49 -0.48 -11.04
CA TYR A 125 8.07 0.60 -11.92
C TYR A 125 9.12 1.71 -11.93
N LYS A 126 9.82 1.89 -13.05
CA LYS A 126 10.81 2.98 -13.22
C LYS A 126 11.81 3.10 -12.04
N GLY A 127 12.34 1.97 -11.56
CA GLY A 127 13.27 1.90 -10.42
C GLY A 127 12.64 1.98 -9.03
N MET A 128 11.31 2.08 -8.94
CA MET A 128 10.56 1.90 -7.71
C MET A 128 10.19 0.43 -7.56
N LYS A 129 10.60 -0.21 -6.46
CA LYS A 129 10.17 -1.57 -6.10
C LYS A 129 8.85 -1.49 -5.36
N ILE A 130 7.92 -2.41 -5.62
CA ILE A 130 6.62 -2.51 -4.96
C ILE A 130 6.49 -3.91 -4.37
N VAL A 131 6.12 -4.02 -3.10
CA VAL A 131 5.90 -5.28 -2.39
C VAL A 131 4.47 -5.30 -1.86
N THR A 132 3.70 -6.33 -2.18
CA THR A 132 2.28 -6.40 -1.80
C THR A 132 1.79 -7.85 -1.70
N VAL A 133 0.49 -8.01 -1.45
CA VAL A 133 -0.15 -9.29 -1.14
C VAL A 133 -0.26 -10.20 -2.36
N PRO A 134 -0.03 -11.52 -2.21
CA PRO A 134 -0.26 -12.49 -3.27
C PRO A 134 -1.76 -12.74 -3.49
N LEU A 135 -2.06 -13.48 -4.57
CA LEU A 135 -3.38 -14.06 -4.79
C LEU A 135 -3.76 -15.01 -3.63
N PRO A 136 -5.06 -15.13 -3.28
CA PRO A 136 -6.24 -14.70 -4.03
C PRO A 136 -6.62 -13.22 -3.89
N ALA A 137 -5.92 -12.43 -3.06
CA ALA A 137 -6.10 -10.99 -3.03
C ALA A 137 -5.58 -10.37 -4.34
N LYS A 138 -6.51 -9.90 -5.18
CA LYS A 138 -6.28 -9.31 -6.50
C LYS A 138 -5.81 -7.86 -6.43
N GLY A 139 -6.06 -7.13 -5.33
CA GLY A 139 -5.74 -5.71 -5.21
C GLY A 139 -4.26 -5.41 -5.48
N GLY A 140 -3.36 -6.13 -4.83
CA GLY A 140 -1.91 -5.99 -5.02
C GLY A 140 -1.45 -6.34 -6.44
N ALA A 141 -1.91 -7.47 -6.98
CA ALA A 141 -1.61 -7.89 -8.34
C ALA A 141 -2.14 -6.90 -9.40
N GLY A 142 -3.31 -6.30 -9.17
CA GLY A 142 -3.87 -5.26 -10.03
C GLY A 142 -3.04 -3.98 -10.04
N VAL A 143 -2.49 -3.57 -8.89
CA VAL A 143 -1.58 -2.42 -8.82
C VAL A 143 -0.30 -2.69 -9.61
N ILE A 144 0.31 -3.85 -9.45
CA ILE A 144 1.51 -4.25 -10.23
C ILE A 144 1.21 -4.24 -11.73
N LEU A 145 0.11 -4.89 -12.15
CA LEU A 145 -0.30 -4.93 -13.56
C LEU A 145 -0.52 -3.53 -14.13
N ALA A 146 -1.17 -2.62 -13.37
CA ALA A 146 -1.38 -1.25 -13.82
C ALA A 146 -0.06 -0.52 -14.06
N LEU A 147 0.91 -0.70 -13.17
CA LEU A 147 2.25 -0.12 -13.30
C LEU A 147 3.01 -0.72 -14.49
N ASP A 148 2.93 -2.03 -14.70
CA ASP A 148 3.55 -2.71 -15.85
C ASP A 148 2.99 -2.21 -17.19
N ILE A 149 1.67 -2.02 -17.30
CA ILE A 149 1.06 -1.40 -18.47
C ILE A 149 1.64 -0.01 -18.69
N LEU A 150 1.76 0.81 -17.63
CA LEU A 150 2.28 2.18 -17.70
C LEU A 150 3.80 2.27 -17.90
N ASN A 151 4.55 1.19 -17.66
CA ASN A 151 6.02 1.23 -17.61
C ASN A 151 6.69 1.58 -18.95
N GLU A 152 6.01 1.33 -20.08
CA GLU A 152 6.52 1.72 -21.41
C GLU A 152 6.17 3.16 -21.81
N PHE A 153 5.36 3.86 -21.02
CA PHE A 153 4.99 5.25 -21.30
C PHE A 153 5.83 6.22 -20.48
N HIS A 154 6.28 7.28 -21.13
CA HIS A 154 6.92 8.43 -20.47
C HIS A 154 5.84 9.43 -20.09
N LEU A 155 5.21 9.21 -18.92
CA LEU A 155 4.05 10.00 -18.49
C LEU A 155 4.34 11.51 -18.38
N THR A 156 5.58 11.88 -18.09
CA THR A 156 6.05 13.27 -17.97
C THR A 156 6.08 14.01 -19.31
N ASP A 157 6.15 13.28 -20.42
CA ASP A 157 6.28 13.84 -21.77
C ASP A 157 4.90 14.06 -22.41
N LEU A 158 3.85 13.54 -21.77
CA LEU A 158 2.47 13.61 -22.24
C LEU A 158 1.80 14.92 -21.79
N SER A 159 0.83 15.37 -22.59
CA SER A 159 -0.10 16.40 -22.11
C SER A 159 -0.88 15.87 -20.91
N GLU A 160 -1.34 16.76 -20.04
CA GLU A 160 -2.18 16.37 -18.90
C GLU A 160 -3.39 15.52 -19.36
N ALA A 161 -4.02 15.89 -20.48
CA ALA A 161 -5.15 15.16 -21.02
C ALA A 161 -4.78 13.73 -21.50
N ASP A 162 -3.62 13.57 -22.13
CA ASP A 162 -3.12 12.25 -22.54
C ASP A 162 -2.75 11.39 -21.33
N GLN A 163 -2.11 11.99 -20.32
CA GLN A 163 -1.75 11.31 -19.09
C GLN A 163 -3.00 10.80 -18.35
N LYS A 164 -4.02 11.64 -18.15
CA LYS A 164 -5.26 11.25 -17.46
C LYS A 164 -6.06 10.25 -18.29
N HIS A 165 -6.11 10.39 -19.61
CA HIS A 165 -6.74 9.41 -20.50
C HIS A 165 -6.06 8.03 -20.38
N LEU A 166 -4.73 7.99 -20.45
CA LEU A 166 -3.96 6.75 -20.36
C LEU A 166 -4.13 6.08 -19.00
N ILE A 167 -4.05 6.82 -17.90
CA ILE A 167 -4.27 6.27 -16.55
C ILE A 167 -5.70 5.73 -16.41
N ALA A 168 -6.71 6.46 -16.90
CA ALA A 168 -8.10 6.02 -16.86
C ALA A 168 -8.32 4.70 -17.63
N GLU A 169 -7.79 4.62 -18.84
CA GLU A 169 -7.85 3.41 -19.65
C GLU A 169 -7.08 2.26 -18.96
N THR A 170 -5.87 2.49 -18.45
CA THR A 170 -5.11 1.47 -17.70
C THR A 170 -5.92 0.90 -16.52
N ILE A 171 -6.49 1.76 -15.68
CA ILE A 171 -7.32 1.32 -14.53
C ILE A 171 -8.48 0.47 -15.03
N ARG A 172 -9.13 0.86 -16.12
CA ARG A 172 -10.20 0.05 -16.73
C ARG A 172 -9.69 -1.31 -17.16
N ARG A 173 -8.57 -1.40 -17.89
CA ARG A 173 -8.00 -2.67 -18.38
C ARG A 173 -7.78 -3.64 -17.22
N VAL A 174 -7.13 -3.17 -16.15
CA VAL A 174 -6.89 -3.97 -14.96
C VAL A 174 -8.20 -4.41 -14.30
N ASN A 175 -9.19 -3.52 -14.22
CA ASN A 175 -10.49 -3.89 -13.67
C ASN A 175 -11.14 -5.04 -14.46
N CYS A 176 -11.18 -4.97 -15.79
CA CYS A 176 -11.77 -6.06 -16.59
C CYS A 176 -10.91 -7.34 -16.56
N ASP A 177 -9.60 -7.21 -16.41
CA ASP A 177 -8.65 -8.31 -16.59
C ASP A 177 -8.47 -9.18 -15.34
N ILE A 178 -8.43 -8.58 -14.15
CA ILE A 178 -8.18 -9.31 -12.90
C ILE A 178 -9.25 -9.05 -11.84
N ILE A 179 -9.63 -7.79 -11.61
CA ILE A 179 -10.51 -7.40 -10.50
C ILE A 179 -11.90 -8.02 -10.67
N ASN A 180 -12.51 -7.83 -11.84
CA ASN A 180 -13.86 -8.29 -12.15
C ASN A 180 -13.92 -9.78 -12.57
N GLN A 181 -12.79 -10.47 -12.66
CA GLN A 181 -12.80 -11.89 -13.02
C GLN A 181 -13.28 -12.73 -11.84
N ASP A 182 -14.41 -13.41 -12.04
CA ASP A 182 -14.93 -14.43 -11.12
C ASP A 182 -14.37 -15.81 -11.51
N LYS A 183 -13.06 -15.98 -11.34
CA LYS A 183 -12.36 -17.25 -11.59
C LYS A 183 -12.03 -17.92 -10.25
N PRO A 184 -12.24 -19.25 -10.12
CA PRO A 184 -11.91 -19.98 -8.90
C PRO A 184 -10.44 -19.88 -8.49
N SER A 185 -9.56 -19.70 -9.47
CA SER A 185 -8.15 -19.43 -9.27
C SER A 185 -7.62 -18.58 -10.42
N ILE A 186 -6.67 -17.72 -10.09
CA ILE A 186 -5.91 -16.90 -11.04
C ILE A 186 -4.45 -17.30 -10.81
N ASP A 187 -3.69 -17.61 -11.87
CA ASP A 187 -2.24 -17.77 -11.76
C ASP A 187 -1.60 -16.39 -11.97
N LEU A 188 -0.75 -15.98 -11.03
CA LEU A 188 -0.01 -14.73 -11.13
C LEU A 188 0.79 -14.67 -12.43
N LYS A 189 1.34 -15.80 -12.89
CA LYS A 189 2.14 -15.88 -14.13
C LYS A 189 1.35 -15.49 -15.37
N ASP A 190 0.04 -15.73 -15.38
CA ASP A 190 -0.83 -15.35 -16.50
C ASP A 190 -1.08 -13.83 -16.49
N ILE A 191 -1.10 -13.22 -15.30
CA ILE A 191 -1.35 -11.79 -15.10
C ILE A 191 -0.11 -10.95 -15.43
N ILE A 192 1.07 -11.34 -14.96
CA ILE A 192 2.32 -10.57 -15.14
C ILE A 192 3.13 -11.02 -16.36
N ASN A 193 2.49 -11.72 -17.30
CA ASN A 193 3.12 -12.17 -18.53
C ASN A 193 3.37 -11.00 -19.50
N THR A 194 4.58 -10.90 -20.06
CA THR A 194 4.97 -9.83 -20.97
C THR A 194 4.06 -9.70 -22.20
N ASP A 195 3.68 -10.80 -22.84
CA ASP A 195 2.81 -10.78 -24.02
C ASP A 195 1.40 -10.31 -23.66
N HIS A 196 0.89 -10.75 -22.49
CA HIS A 196 -0.40 -10.30 -21.95
C HIS A 196 -0.40 -8.80 -21.68
N ILE A 197 0.62 -8.29 -20.97
CA ILE A 197 0.80 -6.86 -20.69
C ILE A 197 0.88 -6.06 -22.01
N HIS A 198 1.63 -6.56 -23.00
CA HIS A 198 1.73 -5.93 -24.32
C HIS A 198 0.37 -5.88 -25.03
N GLN A 199 -0.44 -6.94 -24.96
CA GLN A 199 -1.80 -6.96 -25.52
C GLN A 199 -2.72 -5.94 -24.84
N LEU A 200 -2.70 -5.88 -23.50
CA LEU A 200 -3.48 -4.89 -22.75
C LEU A 200 -3.10 -3.46 -23.16
N ARG A 201 -1.80 -3.20 -23.35
CA ARG A 201 -1.26 -1.92 -23.77
C ARG A 201 -1.64 -1.55 -25.20
N ALA A 202 -1.46 -2.47 -26.15
CA ALA A 202 -1.74 -2.25 -27.58
C ALA A 202 -3.22 -1.92 -27.84
N ASN A 203 -4.11 -2.35 -26.93
CA ASN A 203 -5.52 -2.06 -26.99
C ASN A 203 -5.91 -0.67 -26.44
N ILE A 204 -4.96 0.16 -26.00
CA ILE A 204 -5.22 1.55 -25.57
C ILE A 204 -5.08 2.50 -26.77
N LYS A 205 -6.12 3.30 -27.04
CA LYS A 205 -6.14 4.31 -28.10
C LYS A 205 -6.05 5.72 -27.52
N MET A 206 -4.89 6.36 -27.63
CA MET A 206 -4.66 7.70 -27.03
C MET A 206 -5.64 8.79 -27.47
N ASN A 207 -6.28 8.66 -28.65
CA ASN A 207 -7.19 9.65 -29.21
C ASN A 207 -8.68 9.37 -28.96
N ARG A 208 -9.06 8.24 -28.34
CA ARG A 208 -10.47 7.87 -28.11
C ARG A 208 -10.60 6.79 -27.05
N VAL A 209 -11.77 6.68 -26.42
CA VAL A 209 -12.12 5.49 -25.64
C VAL A 209 -11.90 4.23 -26.49
N SER A 210 -11.12 3.29 -25.95
CA SER A 210 -10.86 2.03 -26.61
C SER A 210 -12.01 1.06 -26.40
N VAL A 211 -12.23 0.16 -27.36
CA VAL A 211 -13.23 -0.90 -27.21
C VAL A 211 -12.64 -2.02 -26.35
N ASP A 212 -13.42 -2.53 -25.40
CA ASP A 212 -13.14 -3.76 -24.66
C ASP A 212 -14.46 -4.47 -24.45
N THR A 213 -14.53 -5.75 -24.80
CA THR A 213 -15.77 -6.54 -24.77
C THR A 213 -15.96 -7.29 -23.45
N ARG A 214 -14.98 -7.23 -22.54
CA ARG A 214 -15.06 -7.84 -21.20
C ARG A 214 -15.94 -7.01 -20.27
N ASP A 215 -16.36 -7.60 -19.15
CA ASP A 215 -17.03 -6.83 -18.11
C ASP A 215 -16.05 -5.92 -17.37
N CYS A 216 -16.12 -4.65 -17.73
CA CYS A 216 -15.30 -3.59 -17.19
C CYS A 216 -16.06 -2.72 -16.18
N HIS A 217 -17.30 -3.08 -15.83
CA HIS A 217 -18.09 -2.29 -14.89
C HIS A 217 -17.54 -2.50 -13.49
N THR A 218 -17.29 -1.42 -12.78
CA THR A 218 -17.00 -1.51 -11.36
C THR A 218 -18.31 -1.64 -10.59
N GLY A 219 -18.33 -2.50 -9.57
CA GLY A 219 -19.48 -2.66 -8.67
C GLY A 219 -19.78 -1.40 -7.85
N ASN A 220 -20.62 -1.55 -6.83
CA ASN A 220 -20.94 -0.44 -5.92
C ASN A 220 -19.77 -0.08 -5.00
N ALA A 221 -19.71 1.17 -4.55
CA ALA A 221 -18.63 1.62 -3.69
C ALA A 221 -18.90 1.07 -2.28
N PHE A 222 -17.99 0.24 -1.77
CA PHE A 222 -18.05 -0.30 -0.42
C PHE A 222 -16.96 0.35 0.42
N LYS A 223 -17.32 0.95 1.55
CA LYS A 223 -16.39 1.67 2.43
C LYS A 223 -16.26 1.00 3.80
N ASP A 224 -16.06 -0.32 3.77
CA ASP A 224 -16.14 -1.14 4.98
C ASP A 224 -14.82 -1.73 5.52
N SER A 225 -13.68 -1.53 4.86
CA SER A 225 -12.39 -1.89 5.45
C SER A 225 -11.81 -0.78 6.33
N LEU A 226 -11.17 -1.17 7.42
CA LEU A 226 -10.31 -0.34 8.29
C LEU A 226 -8.87 -0.63 7.92
N HIS A 227 -7.99 0.35 8.02
CA HIS A 227 -6.62 0.20 7.55
C HIS A 227 -5.67 1.13 8.31
N PHE A 228 -4.42 0.70 8.39
CA PHE A 228 -3.38 1.38 9.14
C PHE A 228 -1.99 1.04 8.62
N SER A 229 -1.00 1.83 9.03
CA SER A 229 0.40 1.59 8.75
C SER A 229 1.26 2.01 9.95
N VAL A 230 2.33 1.25 10.23
CA VAL A 230 3.25 1.49 11.36
C VAL A 230 4.69 1.28 10.91
N LEU A 231 5.56 2.19 11.34
CA LEU A 231 7.02 2.08 11.27
C LEU A 231 7.59 2.28 12.68
N ASP A 232 8.45 1.39 13.14
CA ASP A 232 9.23 1.62 14.38
C ASP A 232 10.69 2.01 14.09
N GLN A 233 11.42 2.40 15.14
CA GLN A 233 12.83 2.80 15.04
C GLN A 233 13.78 1.64 14.81
N ALA A 234 13.36 0.38 14.95
CA ALA A 234 14.17 -0.77 14.55
C ALA A 234 14.04 -1.05 13.04
N GLY A 235 13.16 -0.31 12.34
CA GLY A 235 12.89 -0.50 10.92
C GLY A 235 11.79 -1.50 10.63
N ASN A 236 11.10 -2.05 11.64
CA ASN A 236 9.97 -2.96 11.42
C ASN A 236 8.79 -2.17 10.85
N GLN A 237 8.07 -2.80 9.92
CA GLN A 237 6.96 -2.16 9.20
C GLN A 237 5.74 -3.07 9.22
N VAL A 238 4.57 -2.47 9.37
CA VAL A 238 3.28 -3.16 9.21
C VAL A 238 2.37 -2.27 8.38
N SER A 239 1.83 -2.81 7.28
CA SER A 239 0.69 -2.23 6.55
C SER A 239 -0.46 -3.21 6.66
N GLY A 240 -1.56 -2.79 7.29
CA GLY A 240 -2.64 -3.66 7.70
C GLY A 240 -4.00 -3.22 7.15
N ILE A 241 -4.81 -4.18 6.73
CA ILE A 241 -6.22 -4.01 6.40
C ILE A 241 -7.06 -4.98 7.23
N LEU A 242 -8.15 -4.48 7.81
CA LEU A 242 -9.10 -5.22 8.65
C LEU A 242 -10.50 -5.09 8.05
N MET A 243 -11.25 -6.19 8.03
CA MET A 243 -12.57 -6.27 7.37
C MET A 243 -13.50 -7.20 8.15
N ALA A 244 -14.81 -7.08 7.93
CA ALA A 244 -15.78 -8.06 8.43
C ALA A 244 -15.91 -9.24 7.45
N GLN A 245 -16.25 -10.44 7.92
CA GLN A 245 -16.41 -11.63 7.08
C GLN A 245 -17.56 -11.39 6.11
N ASN A 246 -17.42 -11.96 4.91
CA ASN A 246 -18.36 -11.80 3.82
C ASN A 246 -18.53 -10.35 3.33
N THR A 247 -17.64 -9.43 3.72
CA THR A 247 -17.59 -8.08 3.12
C THR A 247 -17.16 -8.24 1.66
N PRO A 248 -17.96 -7.77 0.68
CA PRO A 248 -17.54 -7.72 -0.72
C PRO A 248 -16.23 -6.92 -0.84
N GLY A 249 -15.25 -7.46 -1.56
CA GLY A 249 -13.98 -6.78 -1.80
C GLY A 249 -12.82 -7.13 -0.87
N LEU A 250 -12.90 -8.21 -0.07
CA LEU A 250 -11.72 -8.76 0.63
C LEU A 250 -10.61 -9.13 -0.38
N ASP A 251 -11.01 -9.60 -1.56
CA ASP A 251 -10.12 -9.86 -2.69
C ASP A 251 -9.47 -8.57 -3.24
N LEU A 252 -9.90 -7.37 -2.84
CA LEU A 252 -9.32 -6.09 -3.28
C LEU A 252 -8.36 -5.48 -2.26
N ALA A 253 -8.07 -6.17 -1.16
CA ALA A 253 -7.06 -5.73 -0.20
C ALA A 253 -5.69 -5.57 -0.89
N ALA A 254 -5.01 -4.46 -0.60
CA ALA A 254 -3.71 -4.12 -1.17
C ALA A 254 -2.82 -3.33 -0.20
N PRO A 255 -2.53 -3.85 1.02
CA PRO A 255 -1.46 -3.27 1.81
C PRO A 255 -0.16 -3.40 1.00
N LEU A 256 0.64 -2.35 0.96
CA LEU A 256 1.87 -2.36 0.19
C LEU A 256 3.01 -1.61 0.87
N PHE A 257 4.21 -2.05 0.54
CA PHE A 257 5.45 -1.31 0.68
C PHE A 257 5.95 -0.90 -0.70
N PHE A 258 6.69 0.19 -0.76
CA PHE A 258 7.44 0.56 -1.94
C PHE A 258 8.81 1.12 -1.56
N GLU A 259 9.80 0.96 -2.43
CA GLU A 259 11.15 1.47 -2.21
C GLU A 259 11.56 2.29 -3.44
N THR A 260 12.06 3.49 -3.20
CA THR A 260 12.66 4.36 -4.22
C THR A 260 14.14 4.56 -3.90
N GLN A 261 14.85 5.28 -4.78
CA GLN A 261 16.22 5.71 -4.48
C GLN A 261 16.33 6.59 -3.22
N ASP A 262 15.26 7.27 -2.85
CA ASP A 262 15.23 8.26 -1.75
C ASP A 262 14.82 7.64 -0.41
N GLY A 263 14.17 6.47 -0.42
CA GLY A 263 13.72 5.83 0.80
C GLY A 263 12.69 4.73 0.62
N LYS A 264 12.04 4.40 1.74
CA LYS A 264 11.04 3.33 1.84
C LYS A 264 9.70 3.93 2.24
N GLY A 265 8.64 3.53 1.57
CA GLY A 265 7.28 3.95 1.88
C GLY A 265 6.33 2.78 2.05
N MET A 266 5.19 3.07 2.65
CA MET A 266 4.09 2.12 2.79
C MET A 266 2.77 2.84 2.59
N LEU A 267 1.83 2.13 1.98
CA LEU A 267 0.46 2.58 1.79
C LEU A 267 -0.51 1.48 2.27
N SER A 268 -1.63 1.90 2.83
CA SER A 268 -2.81 1.07 3.01
C SER A 268 -4.04 1.88 2.64
N ALA A 269 -5.09 1.22 2.14
CA ALA A 269 -6.26 1.92 1.66
C ALA A 269 -7.58 1.15 1.84
N SER A 270 -8.66 1.90 1.88
CA SER A 270 -10.05 1.44 1.82
C SER A 270 -10.78 2.18 0.71
N GLY A 271 -11.73 1.51 0.05
CA GLY A 271 -12.49 2.12 -1.06
C GLY A 271 -13.19 1.15 -2.00
N GLY A 272 -13.16 -0.16 -1.72
CA GLY A 272 -13.73 -1.19 -2.58
C GLY A 272 -13.09 -1.14 -3.97
N TYR A 273 -13.91 -1.03 -5.03
CA TYR A 273 -13.40 -0.94 -6.40
C TYR A 273 -12.52 0.29 -6.66
N ARG A 274 -12.57 1.33 -5.81
CA ARG A 274 -11.75 2.55 -5.94
C ARG A 274 -10.33 2.37 -5.40
N THR A 275 -10.05 1.28 -4.68
CA THR A 275 -8.73 1.00 -4.09
C THR A 275 -7.63 1.01 -5.16
N LEU A 276 -7.84 0.35 -6.30
CA LEU A 276 -6.85 0.32 -7.38
C LEU A 276 -6.48 1.73 -7.85
N ALA A 277 -7.46 2.57 -8.13
CA ALA A 277 -7.23 3.94 -8.58
C ALA A 277 -6.54 4.79 -7.51
N ALA A 278 -6.98 4.68 -6.25
CA ALA A 278 -6.39 5.41 -5.14
C ALA A 278 -4.91 5.04 -4.92
N MET A 279 -4.59 3.74 -4.92
CA MET A 279 -3.22 3.25 -4.73
C MET A 279 -2.33 3.59 -5.93
N LEU A 280 -2.83 3.41 -7.16
CA LEU A 280 -2.07 3.72 -8.36
C LEU A 280 -1.72 5.21 -8.44
N ILE A 281 -2.68 6.11 -8.25
CA ILE A 281 -2.44 7.56 -8.30
C ILE A 281 -1.50 7.98 -7.16
N SER A 282 -1.63 7.38 -5.97
CA SER A 282 -0.73 7.64 -4.85
C SER A 282 0.70 7.23 -5.18
N LEU A 283 0.91 6.04 -5.75
CA LEU A 283 2.24 5.55 -6.15
C LEU A 283 2.86 6.37 -7.29
N LEU A 284 2.09 6.74 -8.30
CA LEU A 284 2.57 7.62 -9.37
C LEU A 284 3.01 8.98 -8.84
N THR A 285 2.34 9.49 -7.79
CA THR A 285 2.75 10.73 -7.11
C THR A 285 3.98 10.52 -6.21
N ALA A 286 4.04 9.39 -5.50
CA ALA A 286 5.13 9.02 -4.60
C ALA A 286 6.46 8.77 -5.32
N LYS A 287 6.40 8.38 -6.59
CA LYS A 287 7.59 8.18 -7.43
C LYS A 287 8.45 9.45 -7.55
N ASP A 288 7.84 10.63 -7.44
CA ASP A 288 8.51 11.92 -7.69
C ASP A 288 8.47 12.87 -6.49
N ASP A 289 7.90 12.46 -5.35
CA ASP A 289 7.82 13.30 -4.16
C ASP A 289 7.93 12.44 -2.90
N THR A 290 8.72 12.86 -1.91
CA THR A 290 8.95 12.13 -0.66
C THR A 290 7.92 12.43 0.44
N HIS A 291 6.96 13.34 0.24
CA HIS A 291 6.00 13.77 1.25
C HIS A 291 4.63 13.08 1.09
N PRO A 292 4.25 12.15 1.99
CA PRO A 292 3.01 11.38 1.91
C PRO A 292 1.74 12.19 1.75
N GLN A 293 1.70 13.41 2.31
CA GLN A 293 0.52 14.27 2.23
C GLN A 293 0.11 14.55 0.78
N LYS A 294 1.08 14.70 -0.14
CA LYS A 294 0.78 14.94 -1.55
C LYS A 294 0.20 13.72 -2.24
N TRP A 295 0.60 12.51 -1.84
CA TRP A 295 0.14 11.28 -2.45
C TRP A 295 -1.29 10.96 -1.99
N VAL A 296 -1.52 11.01 -0.67
CA VAL A 296 -2.84 10.70 -0.11
C VAL A 296 -3.85 11.79 -0.46
N ALA A 297 -3.44 13.06 -0.62
CA ALA A 297 -4.33 14.13 -1.04
C ALA A 297 -4.48 14.28 -2.57
N ALA A 298 -3.70 13.56 -3.38
CA ALA A 298 -3.74 13.69 -4.83
C ALA A 298 -5.19 13.53 -5.35
N PRO A 299 -5.70 14.43 -6.21
CA PRO A 299 -7.04 14.32 -6.77
C PRO A 299 -7.21 13.03 -7.58
N ARG A 300 -8.29 12.29 -7.31
CA ARG A 300 -8.51 10.94 -7.84
C ARG A 300 -9.57 10.93 -8.93
N PHE A 301 -9.41 9.95 -9.82
CA PHE A 301 -10.34 9.66 -10.89
C PHE A 301 -10.18 8.19 -11.28
N MET A 302 -11.22 7.62 -11.88
CA MET A 302 -11.14 6.30 -12.48
C MET A 302 -12.23 6.09 -13.51
N GLN A 303 -11.97 5.19 -14.45
CA GLN A 303 -12.96 4.77 -15.43
C GLN A 303 -13.74 3.56 -14.86
N VAL A 304 -15.03 3.78 -14.59
CA VAL A 304 -15.93 2.84 -13.89
C VAL A 304 -16.83 2.03 -14.83
N SER A 305 -16.94 2.47 -16.08
CA SER A 305 -17.65 1.79 -17.16
C SER A 305 -16.93 2.04 -18.48
N PRO A 306 -17.34 1.41 -19.61
CA PRO A 306 -16.61 1.50 -20.88
C PRO A 306 -16.19 2.92 -21.27
N ASN A 307 -17.02 3.94 -21.03
CA ASN A 307 -16.68 5.34 -21.32
C ASN A 307 -16.92 6.31 -20.15
N LEU A 308 -17.31 5.88 -18.95
CA LEU A 308 -17.55 6.79 -17.83
C LEU A 308 -16.31 6.91 -16.95
N ILE A 309 -15.78 8.13 -16.86
CA ILE A 309 -14.81 8.50 -15.83
C ILE A 309 -15.54 9.18 -14.67
N GLU A 310 -15.43 8.59 -13.49
CA GLU A 310 -15.72 9.28 -12.25
C GLU A 310 -14.47 10.03 -11.77
N PHE A 311 -14.64 11.25 -11.28
CA PHE A 311 -13.51 12.09 -10.87
C PHE A 311 -13.89 13.00 -9.71
N GLU A 312 -12.91 13.39 -8.91
CA GLU A 312 -13.13 14.35 -7.83
C GLU A 312 -13.19 15.79 -8.35
N LYS A 313 -13.81 16.68 -7.57
CA LYS A 313 -14.03 18.09 -7.93
C LYS A 313 -12.78 18.78 -8.48
N ASP A 314 -11.63 18.55 -7.84
CA ASP A 314 -10.37 19.22 -8.19
C ASP A 314 -9.47 18.35 -9.09
N ALA A 315 -9.96 17.20 -9.55
CA ALA A 315 -9.19 16.30 -10.40
C ALA A 315 -9.09 16.81 -11.83
N PHE A 316 -10.17 17.39 -12.38
CA PHE A 316 -10.21 17.84 -13.79
C PHE A 316 -10.66 19.30 -13.96
N THR A 317 -9.77 20.12 -14.52
CA THR A 317 -10.11 21.47 -15.00
C THR A 317 -11.10 21.43 -16.17
N VAL A 318 -11.82 22.53 -16.44
CA VAL A 318 -12.78 22.59 -17.57
C VAL A 318 -12.11 22.29 -18.93
N PRO A 319 -10.91 22.81 -19.26
CA PRO A 319 -10.21 22.43 -20.49
C PRO A 319 -9.89 20.93 -20.55
N LEU A 320 -9.47 20.33 -19.45
CA LEU A 320 -9.19 18.90 -19.36
C LEU A 320 -10.46 18.07 -19.56
N GLN A 321 -11.57 18.45 -18.94
CA GLN A 321 -12.86 17.80 -19.15
C GLN A 321 -13.29 17.84 -20.62
N ASN A 322 -13.12 18.98 -21.30
CA ASN A 322 -13.42 19.10 -22.73
C ASN A 322 -12.51 18.19 -23.57
N ALA A 323 -11.21 18.14 -23.27
CA ALA A 323 -10.26 17.28 -23.97
C ALA A 323 -10.59 15.78 -23.78
N LEU A 324 -11.06 15.36 -22.60
CA LEU A 324 -11.49 13.99 -22.35
C LEU A 324 -12.81 13.67 -23.08
N LYS A 325 -13.77 14.59 -23.10
CA LYS A 325 -15.04 14.45 -23.85
C LYS A 325 -14.80 14.32 -25.36
N LEU A 326 -13.83 15.04 -25.93
CA LEU A 326 -13.42 14.89 -27.34
C LEU A 326 -12.90 13.47 -27.65
N ARG A 327 -12.39 12.75 -26.65
CA ARG A 327 -12.02 11.33 -26.76
C ARG A 327 -13.20 10.38 -26.53
N ALA A 328 -14.43 10.89 -26.48
CA ALA A 328 -15.67 10.14 -26.22
C ALA A 328 -15.85 9.63 -24.77
N HIS A 329 -15.14 10.21 -23.80
CA HIS A 329 -15.41 9.95 -22.38
C HIS A 329 -16.65 10.73 -21.90
N SER A 330 -17.51 10.04 -21.15
CA SER A 330 -18.50 10.63 -20.26
C SER A 330 -17.84 10.92 -18.92
N LEU A 331 -18.18 12.04 -18.27
CA LEU A 331 -17.55 12.45 -17.02
C LEU A 331 -18.61 12.65 -15.93
N LYS A 332 -18.34 12.14 -14.73
CA LYS A 332 -19.20 12.32 -13.55
C LYS A 332 -18.35 12.72 -12.34
N GLN A 333 -18.61 13.92 -11.82
CA GLN A 333 -17.97 14.35 -10.58
C GLN A 333 -18.56 13.59 -9.40
N VAL A 334 -17.72 13.14 -8.48
CA VAL A 334 -18.11 12.45 -7.23
C VAL A 334 -17.27 12.99 -6.06
N GLU A 335 -17.72 12.78 -4.83
CA GLU A 335 -17.11 13.40 -3.64
C GLU A 335 -16.09 12.54 -2.90
N ASN A 336 -16.11 11.20 -3.04
CA ASN A 336 -15.42 10.32 -2.09
C ASN A 336 -14.62 9.19 -2.76
N PHE A 337 -13.36 9.42 -3.13
CA PHE A 337 -12.49 8.36 -3.67
C PHE A 337 -11.66 7.65 -2.60
N GLY A 338 -12.26 6.75 -1.84
CA GLY A 338 -11.52 5.92 -0.88
C GLY A 338 -10.81 6.74 0.22
N ASP A 339 -9.92 6.07 0.93
CA ASP A 339 -9.17 6.57 2.09
C ASP A 339 -7.81 5.86 2.07
N VAL A 340 -6.70 6.61 2.03
CA VAL A 340 -5.32 6.11 1.92
C VAL A 340 -4.46 6.66 3.06
N GLN A 341 -3.71 5.77 3.69
CA GLN A 341 -2.84 6.05 4.82
C GLN A 341 -1.40 5.79 4.41
N GLY A 342 -0.51 6.76 4.58
CA GLY A 342 0.85 6.70 4.04
C GLY A 342 1.94 7.06 5.05
N ILE A 343 3.04 6.31 5.02
CA ILE A 343 4.30 6.63 5.72
C ILE A 343 5.45 6.59 4.71
N PHE A 344 6.42 7.50 4.85
CA PHE A 344 7.69 7.46 4.13
C PHE A 344 8.85 7.68 5.07
N TRP A 345 9.85 6.83 4.96
CA TRP A 345 11.14 6.97 5.60
C TRP A 345 12.19 7.31 4.54
N GLU A 346 12.58 8.58 4.53
CA GLU A 346 13.64 9.11 3.67
C GLU A 346 15.01 8.75 4.27
N THR A 347 15.80 7.96 3.52
CA THR A 347 17.05 7.39 4.04
C THR A 347 18.19 8.40 4.06
N LYS A 348 18.21 9.37 3.13
CA LYS A 348 19.29 10.36 3.00
C LYS A 348 19.45 11.25 4.24
N ASN A 349 18.34 11.81 4.73
CA ASN A 349 18.34 12.65 5.95
C ASN A 349 17.78 11.90 7.17
N ASN A 350 17.51 10.61 7.01
CA ASN A 350 16.91 9.73 8.01
C ASN A 350 15.63 10.34 8.64
N LYS A 351 14.72 10.86 7.83
CA LYS A 351 13.51 11.54 8.29
C LYS A 351 12.27 10.73 7.95
N VAL A 352 11.31 10.70 8.87
CA VAL A 352 10.05 10.00 8.67
C VAL A 352 8.92 11.00 8.51
N TYR A 353 8.07 10.74 7.52
CA TYR A 353 6.87 11.48 7.22
C TYR A 353 5.68 10.53 7.28
N ALA A 354 4.54 11.02 7.74
CA ALA A 354 3.29 10.27 7.76
C ALA A 354 2.13 11.19 7.40
N ALA A 355 1.12 10.66 6.70
CA ALA A 355 -0.07 11.42 6.32
C ALA A 355 -1.30 10.52 6.25
N SER A 356 -2.41 11.03 6.78
CA SER A 356 -3.73 10.47 6.60
C SER A 356 -4.45 11.17 5.46
N ASP A 357 -5.29 10.42 4.74
CA ASP A 357 -6.13 10.97 3.69
C ASP A 357 -7.02 12.11 4.21
N PRO A 358 -7.05 13.28 3.55
CA PRO A 358 -7.97 14.35 3.92
C PRO A 358 -9.45 14.01 3.69
N ARG A 359 -9.76 12.94 2.96
CA ARG A 359 -11.15 12.46 2.74
C ARG A 359 -11.67 11.62 3.90
N GLY A 360 -10.77 11.11 4.73
CA GLY A 360 -11.08 10.35 5.94
C GLY A 360 -11.02 11.23 7.18
N GLU A 361 -11.39 10.65 8.32
CA GLU A 361 -11.19 11.28 9.64
C GLU A 361 -9.90 10.84 10.31
N GLY A 362 -9.06 10.07 9.61
CA GLY A 362 -7.86 9.44 10.15
C GLY A 362 -6.81 10.45 10.64
N ALA A 363 -5.78 9.92 11.29
CA ALA A 363 -4.68 10.72 11.81
C ALA A 363 -3.34 10.04 11.57
N ALA A 364 -2.31 10.86 11.43
CA ALA A 364 -0.92 10.44 11.29
C ALA A 364 -0.06 11.13 12.36
N GLU A 365 0.85 10.39 12.96
CA GLU A 365 1.77 10.91 13.96
C GLU A 365 3.15 10.28 13.81
N THR A 366 4.19 11.10 13.97
CA THR A 366 5.58 10.68 14.00
C THR A 366 6.17 10.99 15.37
N LYS A 367 6.98 10.10 15.92
CA LYS A 367 7.61 10.28 17.23
C LYS A 367 9.09 9.98 17.19
N THR A 368 9.88 10.92 17.68
CA THR A 368 11.28 10.67 18.06
C THR A 368 11.26 10.06 19.46
N VAL A 369 11.66 8.79 19.61
CA VAL A 369 11.85 8.20 20.94
C VAL A 369 13.31 8.41 21.32
N ASN A 370 13.56 9.13 22.41
CA ASN A 370 14.90 9.36 22.90
C ASN A 370 15.46 8.06 23.49
N PRO A 371 16.76 7.75 23.30
CA PRO A 371 17.37 6.55 23.89
C PRO A 371 17.19 6.43 25.41
N THR A 372 16.99 7.55 26.10
CA THR A 372 16.73 7.63 27.56
C THR A 372 15.35 7.13 27.98
N ASP A 373 14.37 7.08 27.07
CA ASP A 373 13.02 6.55 27.36
C ASP A 373 13.00 5.01 27.35
N LYS A 374 14.11 4.35 26.98
CA LYS A 374 14.30 2.90 27.10
C LYS A 374 14.59 2.44 28.54
N ALA A 375 14.67 3.38 29.50
CA ALA A 375 15.00 3.11 30.89
C ALA A 375 13.90 3.67 31.83
N ALA A 376 12.73 3.03 31.82
CA ALA A 376 11.88 2.98 33.01
C ALA A 376 11.40 1.53 33.17
N PRO A 377 11.63 0.90 34.33
CA PRO A 377 11.35 -0.51 34.57
C PRO A 377 9.86 -0.87 34.52
#